data_AF-A0A1F9X7H0-F1
#
_entry.id   AF-A0A1F9X7H0-F1
#
_cell.length_a   1.000
_cell.length_b   1.000
_cell.length_c   1.000
_cell.angle_alpha   90.00
_cell.angle_beta   90.00
_cell.angle_gamma   90.00
#
_symmetry.space_group_name_H-M   'P 1'
#
loop_
_entity.id
_entity.type
_entity.pdbx_description
1 polymer ?
#
loop_
_entity_poly.entity_id
_entity_poly.type
_entity_poly.pdbx_seq_one_letter_code
_entity_poly.pdbx_strand_id
1 'polypeptide(L)'
;MQMTGNSKKLKEEGQILPLLIMSTFILCMFLIVLINLGKLIKDRMVMQNAADNAAVSSAIMRARALNVLGTSNALLGLPGFNSGMGLGANVPDNISHVWVPCPGHGPLSWCDDKAVLAKNYIDGIVALQNSIRSTYGGGTNSIVAEKIAQRQELNSKGESTGADSIFPMSTYSLNLERNKGDIWYYGSFNIHCPPFVEVGPIAVPPQIRGILARKSNRWLEQGDNFNKQKFTVIATKNEDSASNKGYPIGGKLFNVNKWFKTRAIASAGAYNNKGATFPTKDDSKWPLAALIKYVEAIDGCWEAHLVPVGSPSQH
;
A
#
# COMPACT_ATOMS: atom_id res chain seq x y z
N MET A 1 95.22 43.75 -0.44
CA MET A 1 94.55 42.46 -0.71
C MET A 1 93.05 42.66 -0.48
N GLN A 2 92.35 43.23 -1.47
CA GLN A 2 90.90 43.46 -1.42
C GLN A 2 90.26 42.38 -2.29
N MET A 3 89.55 41.43 -1.66
CA MET A 3 88.68 40.51 -2.36
C MET A 3 87.35 41.21 -2.64
N THR A 4 87.17 41.66 -3.88
CA THR A 4 85.90 42.15 -4.41
C THR A 4 84.95 40.96 -4.59
N GLY A 5 84.10 40.74 -3.58
CA GLY A 5 83.01 39.76 -3.61
C GLY A 5 81.94 40.16 -4.62
N ASN A 6 82.00 39.56 -5.80
CA ASN A 6 81.06 39.78 -6.89
C ASN A 6 79.78 38.96 -6.61
N SER A 7 78.84 39.50 -5.82
CA SER A 7 77.55 38.83 -5.59
C SER A 7 76.68 38.97 -6.84
N LYS A 8 76.66 37.94 -7.69
CA LYS A 8 75.64 37.80 -8.74
C LYS A 8 74.27 37.70 -8.05
N LYS A 9 73.50 38.80 -8.06
CA LYS A 9 72.06 38.72 -7.83
C LYS A 9 71.45 37.94 -8.99
N LEU A 10 71.20 36.65 -8.79
CA LEU A 10 70.35 35.85 -9.66
C LEU A 10 68.96 36.48 -9.62
N LYS A 11 68.55 37.14 -10.72
CA LYS A 11 67.19 37.65 -10.89
C LYS A 11 66.26 36.45 -11.07
N GLU A 12 65.62 36.01 -9.98
CA GLU A 12 64.54 35.02 -9.99
C GLU A 12 63.19 35.63 -10.43
N GLU A 13 63.17 36.53 -11.41
CA GLU A 13 61.98 37.33 -11.79
C GLU A 13 61.01 36.60 -12.74
N GLY A 14 61.14 35.27 -12.93
CA GLY A 14 60.37 34.52 -13.94
C GLY A 14 59.46 33.39 -13.41
N GLN A 15 59.51 33.04 -12.13
CA GLN A 15 58.85 31.82 -11.61
C GLN A 15 57.41 32.03 -11.11
N ILE A 16 56.94 33.27 -10.95
CA ILE A 16 55.61 33.55 -10.40
C ILE A 16 54.50 33.11 -11.37
N LEU A 17 54.68 33.35 -12.67
CA LEU A 17 53.69 33.01 -13.68
C LEU A 17 53.42 31.49 -13.79
N PRO A 18 54.42 30.61 -13.93
CA PRO A 18 54.18 29.16 -13.96
C PRO A 18 53.59 28.64 -12.65
N LEU A 19 53.99 29.19 -11.49
CA LEU A 19 53.40 28.84 -10.21
C LEU A 19 51.90 29.21 -10.16
N LEU A 20 51.54 30.40 -10.64
CA LEU A 20 50.15 30.87 -10.67
C LEU A 20 49.29 30.02 -11.60
N ILE A 21 49.81 29.66 -12.79
CA ILE A 21 49.12 28.78 -13.73
C ILE A 21 48.89 27.40 -13.10
N MET A 22 49.92 26.79 -12.50
CA MET A 22 49.81 25.49 -11.85
C MET A 22 48.83 25.53 -10.66
N SER A 23 48.90 26.56 -9.82
CA SER A 23 47.99 26.72 -8.69
C SER A 23 46.54 26.89 -9.15
N THR A 24 46.30 27.70 -10.19
CA THR A 24 44.96 27.91 -10.75
C THR A 24 44.42 26.62 -11.35
N PHE A 25 45.26 25.88 -12.08
CA PHE A 25 44.90 24.58 -12.66
C PHE A 25 44.51 23.58 -11.57
N ILE A 26 45.31 23.46 -10.50
CA ILE A 26 45.01 22.59 -9.36
C ILE A 26 43.69 22.98 -8.70
N LEU A 27 43.44 24.28 -8.52
CA LEU A 27 42.22 24.78 -7.90
C LEU A 27 40.98 24.49 -8.78
N CYS A 28 41.11 24.63 -10.10
CA CYS A 28 40.06 24.23 -11.06
C CYS A 28 39.77 22.72 -11.02
N MET A 29 40.81 21.88 -10.96
CA MET A 29 40.65 20.42 -10.84
C MET A 29 39.96 20.06 -9.52
N PHE A 30 40.34 20.70 -8.42
CA PHE A 30 39.71 20.51 -7.12
C PHE A 30 38.23 20.92 -7.15
N LEU A 31 37.88 22.04 -7.79
CA LEU A 31 36.49 22.49 -7.94
C LEU A 31 35.66 21.48 -8.75
N ILE A 32 36.21 20.92 -9.84
CA ILE A 32 35.54 19.89 -10.64
C ILE A 32 35.24 18.64 -9.79
N VAL A 33 36.21 18.20 -8.98
CA VAL A 33 36.04 17.06 -8.06
C VAL A 33 34.94 17.35 -7.04
N LEU A 34 34.94 18.55 -6.44
CA LEU A 34 33.91 18.96 -5.48
C LEU A 34 32.50 18.96 -6.10
N ILE A 35 32.34 19.48 -7.32
CA ILE A 35 31.04 19.50 -8.00
C ILE A 35 30.57 18.07 -8.30
N ASN A 36 31.45 17.20 -8.78
CA ASN A 36 31.13 15.79 -9.04
C ASN A 36 30.74 15.05 -7.74
N LEU A 37 31.50 15.25 -6.65
CA LEU A 37 31.19 14.66 -5.35
C LEU A 37 29.85 15.18 -4.80
N GLY A 38 29.60 16.49 -4.91
CA GLY A 38 28.33 17.10 -4.52
C GLY A 38 27.14 16.51 -5.26
N LYS A 39 27.27 16.30 -6.58
CA LYS A 39 26.24 15.62 -7.38
C LYS A 39 26.02 14.18 -6.92
N LEU A 40 27.09 13.43 -6.63
CA LEU A 40 26.98 12.05 -6.17
C LEU A 40 26.24 11.95 -4.82
N ILE A 41 26.56 12.84 -3.87
CA ILE A 41 25.88 12.89 -2.57
C ILE A 41 24.40 13.27 -2.77
N LYS A 42 24.12 14.27 -3.60
CA LYS A 42 22.74 14.66 -3.96
C LYS A 42 21.96 13.47 -4.53
N ASP A 43 22.53 12.74 -5.49
CA ASP A 43 21.86 11.58 -6.09
C ASP A 43 21.53 10.51 -5.08
N ARG A 44 22.44 10.21 -4.15
CA ARG A 44 22.19 9.25 -3.06
C ARG A 44 21.04 9.70 -2.16
N MET A 45 21.02 10.97 -1.75
CA MET A 45 19.94 11.51 -0.93
C MET A 45 18.59 11.48 -1.66
N VAL A 46 18.55 11.90 -2.92
CA VAL A 46 17.33 11.86 -3.74
C VAL A 46 16.84 10.42 -3.94
N MET A 47 17.74 9.47 -4.16
CA MET A 47 17.36 8.05 -4.28
C MET A 47 16.82 7.49 -2.97
N GLN A 48 17.42 7.81 -1.83
CA GLN A 48 16.91 7.38 -0.53
C GLN A 48 15.50 7.94 -0.28
N ASN A 49 15.31 9.25 -0.51
CA ASN A 49 13.99 9.87 -0.41
C ASN A 49 12.97 9.24 -1.37
N ALA A 50 13.39 8.88 -2.59
CA ALA A 50 12.54 8.21 -3.56
C ALA A 50 12.13 6.81 -3.11
N ALA A 51 13.07 6.03 -2.57
CA ALA A 51 12.80 4.70 -2.03
C ALA A 51 11.86 4.79 -0.81
N ASP A 52 12.17 5.66 0.16
CA ASP A 52 11.38 5.85 1.38
C ASP A 52 9.96 6.30 1.06
N ASN A 53 9.79 7.34 0.24
CA ASN A 53 8.47 7.84 -0.14
C ASN A 53 7.67 6.81 -0.95
N ALA A 54 8.32 6.06 -1.85
CA ALA A 54 7.66 4.98 -2.56
C ALA A 54 7.19 3.87 -1.61
N ALA A 55 8.07 3.39 -0.73
CA ALA A 55 7.74 2.35 0.25
C ALA A 55 6.59 2.80 1.17
N VAL A 56 6.68 4.00 1.75
CA VAL A 56 5.67 4.57 2.64
C VAL A 56 4.35 4.75 1.90
N SER A 57 4.36 5.27 0.68
CA SER A 57 3.13 5.46 -0.10
C SER A 57 2.40 4.13 -0.34
N SER A 58 3.14 3.06 -0.63
CA SER A 58 2.55 1.74 -0.80
C SER A 58 2.00 1.16 0.50
N ALA A 59 2.71 1.38 1.62
CA ALA A 59 2.21 1.00 2.94
C ALA A 59 0.95 1.80 3.33
N ILE A 60 0.88 3.11 3.02
CA ILE A 60 -0.31 3.95 3.24
C ILE A 60 -1.49 3.43 2.42
N MET A 61 -1.28 3.14 1.13
CA MET A 61 -2.33 2.59 0.28
C MET A 61 -2.86 1.26 0.82
N ARG A 62 -1.97 0.39 1.28
CA ARG A 62 -2.32 -0.87 1.93
C ARG A 62 -3.09 -0.64 3.24
N ALA A 63 -2.63 0.25 4.10
CA ALA A 63 -3.29 0.58 5.36
C ALA A 63 -4.72 1.12 5.13
N ARG A 64 -4.88 2.05 4.18
CA ARG A 64 -6.20 2.57 3.76
C ARG A 64 -7.12 1.45 3.28
N ALA A 65 -6.60 0.56 2.43
CA ALA A 65 -7.37 -0.57 1.94
C ALA A 65 -7.81 -1.49 3.08
N LEU A 66 -6.91 -1.81 4.02
CA LEU A 66 -7.23 -2.65 5.17
C LEU A 66 -8.28 -2.00 6.09
N ASN A 67 -8.24 -0.68 6.30
CA ASN A 67 -9.26 0.03 7.08
C ASN A 67 -10.65 -0.01 6.42
N VAL A 68 -10.73 0.29 5.12
CA VAL A 68 -12.00 0.26 4.38
C VAL A 68 -12.53 -1.17 4.28
N LEU A 69 -11.65 -2.12 3.95
CA LEU A 69 -12.01 -3.54 3.89
C LEU A 69 -12.49 -4.04 5.25
N GLY A 70 -11.79 -3.73 6.34
CA GLY A 70 -12.19 -4.12 7.71
C GLY A 70 -13.59 -3.67 8.05
N THR A 71 -13.92 -2.41 7.76
CA THR A 71 -15.26 -1.85 7.98
C THR A 71 -16.34 -2.57 7.16
N SER A 72 -16.10 -2.75 5.86
CA SER A 72 -17.03 -3.50 5.00
C SER A 72 -17.15 -4.98 5.40
N ASN A 73 -16.09 -5.56 5.97
CA ASN A 73 -16.05 -6.93 6.45
C ASN A 73 -16.89 -7.09 7.72
N ALA A 74 -16.84 -6.10 8.61
CA ALA A 74 -17.67 -6.05 9.80
C ALA A 74 -19.15 -5.97 9.46
N LEU A 75 -19.53 -5.22 8.41
CA LEU A 75 -20.92 -5.18 7.92
C LEU A 75 -21.40 -6.56 7.48
N LEU A 76 -20.54 -7.34 6.82
CA LEU A 76 -20.86 -8.73 6.50
C LEU A 76 -20.97 -9.60 7.75
N GLY A 77 -20.30 -9.29 8.85
CA GLY A 77 -20.40 -10.02 10.12
C GLY A 77 -21.54 -9.58 11.04
N LEU A 78 -22.37 -8.60 10.64
CA LEU A 78 -23.49 -8.15 11.46
C LEU A 78 -24.63 -9.18 11.48
N PRO A 79 -25.28 -9.40 12.65
CA PRO A 79 -26.48 -10.20 12.71
C PRO A 79 -27.60 -9.57 11.89
N GLY A 80 -28.10 -10.32 10.90
CA GLY A 80 -29.17 -9.91 9.98
C GLY A 80 -30.56 -9.80 10.61
N PHE A 81 -30.72 -9.17 11.77
CA PHE A 81 -32.03 -8.90 12.38
C PHE A 81 -32.32 -7.39 12.31
N ASN A 82 -33.46 -7.06 11.71
CA ASN A 82 -34.14 -5.76 11.71
C ASN A 82 -33.64 -4.58 10.85
N SER A 83 -32.38 -4.46 10.43
CA SER A 83 -32.00 -3.37 9.49
C SER A 83 -30.61 -3.52 8.86
N GLY A 84 -29.72 -4.27 9.50
CA GLY A 84 -28.40 -4.59 8.94
C GLY A 84 -28.51 -5.82 8.08
N MET A 85 -28.33 -5.70 6.77
CA MET A 85 -28.28 -6.82 5.82
C MET A 85 -26.93 -7.57 5.94
N GLY A 86 -26.54 -7.97 7.15
CA GLY A 86 -25.30 -8.74 7.42
C GLY A 86 -25.55 -10.25 7.43
N LEU A 87 -24.47 -11.02 7.32
CA LEU A 87 -24.48 -12.49 7.46
C LEU A 87 -24.68 -12.83 8.93
N GLY A 88 -25.94 -12.86 9.36
CA GLY A 88 -26.28 -13.20 10.73
C GLY A 88 -26.06 -14.66 11.12
N ALA A 89 -26.18 -14.88 12.42
CA ALA A 89 -25.62 -16.02 13.12
C ALA A 89 -26.39 -17.35 12.96
N ASN A 90 -25.59 -18.41 12.86
CA ASN A 90 -25.90 -19.82 12.60
C ASN A 90 -26.85 -20.50 13.58
N VAL A 91 -27.69 -21.38 13.04
CA VAL A 91 -27.93 -22.75 13.52
C VAL A 91 -28.06 -23.66 12.28
N PRO A 92 -27.14 -24.62 11.95
CA PRO A 92 -25.85 -25.01 12.55
C PRO A 92 -24.59 -24.74 11.66
N ASP A 93 -23.41 -24.82 12.29
CA ASP A 93 -22.03 -24.61 11.81
C ASP A 93 -21.81 -24.68 10.30
N ASN A 94 -21.41 -23.54 9.72
CA ASN A 94 -21.06 -23.29 8.29
C ASN A 94 -22.14 -22.68 7.41
N ILE A 95 -23.28 -22.24 7.95
CA ILE A 95 -24.34 -21.61 7.15
C ILE A 95 -24.57 -20.16 7.59
N SER A 96 -24.24 -19.21 6.74
CA SER A 96 -24.59 -17.81 7.04
C SER A 96 -26.07 -17.59 6.78
N HIS A 97 -26.80 -16.94 7.68
CA HIS A 97 -28.22 -16.66 7.47
C HIS A 97 -28.45 -15.15 7.35
N VAL A 98 -29.26 -14.73 6.37
CA VAL A 98 -29.65 -13.34 6.20
C VAL A 98 -31.15 -13.28 6.12
N TRP A 99 -31.77 -12.47 6.97
CA TRP A 99 -33.19 -12.23 6.93
C TRP A 99 -33.45 -10.74 6.91
N VAL A 100 -34.37 -10.30 6.04
CA VAL A 100 -34.82 -8.92 6.01
C VAL A 100 -36.33 -8.98 6.17
N PRO A 101 -36.88 -8.47 7.29
CA PRO A 101 -38.32 -8.50 7.50
C PRO A 101 -39.02 -7.69 6.40
N CYS A 102 -40.21 -8.16 6.04
CA CYS A 102 -41.01 -7.55 4.98
C CYS A 102 -42.33 -7.01 5.56
N PRO A 103 -42.28 -5.89 6.32
CA PRO A 103 -43.48 -5.33 6.94
C PRO A 103 -44.43 -4.75 5.89
N GLY A 104 -45.74 -4.77 6.17
CA GLY A 104 -46.73 -4.06 5.36
C GLY A 104 -47.29 -4.81 4.15
N HIS A 105 -47.03 -6.12 4.01
CA HIS A 105 -47.82 -6.94 3.08
C HIS A 105 -49.13 -7.40 3.74
N GLY A 106 -50.14 -7.69 2.91
CA GLY A 106 -51.48 -8.09 3.38
C GLY A 106 -51.48 -9.34 4.28
N PRO A 107 -52.60 -9.64 4.97
CA PRO A 107 -52.74 -10.84 5.78
C PRO A 107 -52.37 -12.11 4.99
N LEU A 108 -51.59 -13.01 5.61
CA LEU A 108 -51.21 -14.32 5.05
C LEU A 108 -50.46 -14.21 3.72
N SER A 109 -49.61 -13.19 3.60
CA SER A 109 -48.82 -12.94 2.40
C SER A 109 -47.38 -13.40 2.55
N TRP A 110 -46.82 -13.81 1.42
CA TRP A 110 -45.42 -14.18 1.28
C TRP A 110 -44.64 -13.03 0.66
N CYS A 111 -43.37 -12.87 1.06
CA CYS A 111 -42.48 -11.88 0.50
C CYS A 111 -41.06 -12.47 0.29
N ASP A 112 -40.69 -12.61 -0.98
CA ASP A 112 -39.37 -13.10 -1.43
C ASP A 112 -38.42 -11.98 -1.83
N ASP A 113 -38.98 -10.82 -2.18
CA ASP A 113 -38.23 -9.68 -2.69
C ASP A 113 -37.16 -9.22 -1.68
N LYS A 114 -37.39 -9.46 -0.39
CA LYS A 114 -36.42 -9.18 0.67
C LYS A 114 -35.25 -10.17 0.70
N ALA A 115 -35.46 -11.45 0.36
CA ALA A 115 -34.38 -12.41 0.19
C ALA A 115 -33.50 -12.06 -1.02
N VAL A 116 -34.13 -11.64 -2.13
CA VAL A 116 -33.42 -11.15 -3.32
C VAL A 116 -32.63 -9.88 -3.01
N LEU A 117 -33.24 -8.92 -2.31
CA LEU A 117 -32.59 -7.68 -1.88
C LEU A 117 -31.38 -7.96 -0.98
N ALA A 118 -31.53 -8.85 0.00
CA ALA A 118 -30.45 -9.26 0.89
C ALA A 118 -29.29 -9.89 0.10
N LYS A 119 -29.58 -10.77 -0.85
CA LYS A 119 -28.56 -11.36 -1.73
C LYS A 119 -27.82 -10.30 -2.54
N ASN A 120 -28.55 -9.39 -3.19
CA ASN A 120 -27.96 -8.32 -3.98
C ASN A 120 -27.08 -7.38 -3.13
N TYR A 121 -27.48 -7.11 -1.89
CA TYR A 121 -26.69 -6.33 -0.96
C TYR A 121 -25.36 -7.01 -0.59
N ILE A 122 -25.40 -8.30 -0.22
CA ILE A 122 -24.20 -9.09 0.09
C ILE A 122 -23.27 -9.17 -1.13
N ASP A 123 -23.83 -9.49 -2.31
CA ASP A 123 -23.08 -9.54 -3.56
C ASP A 123 -22.44 -8.18 -3.89
N GLY A 124 -23.15 -7.08 -3.61
CA GLY A 124 -22.64 -5.71 -3.76
C GLY A 124 -21.45 -5.41 -2.85
N ILE A 125 -21.52 -5.77 -1.56
CA ILE A 125 -20.38 -5.61 -0.65
C ILE A 125 -19.20 -6.47 -1.10
N VAL A 126 -19.44 -7.73 -1.47
CA VAL A 126 -18.37 -8.63 -1.96
C VAL A 126 -17.71 -8.06 -3.22
N ALA A 127 -18.50 -7.53 -4.16
CA ALA A 127 -17.99 -6.88 -5.36
C ALA A 127 -17.13 -5.64 -5.02
N LEU A 128 -17.61 -4.78 -4.11
CA LEU A 128 -16.87 -3.61 -3.62
C LEU A 128 -15.54 -4.03 -2.99
N GLN A 129 -15.54 -5.01 -2.10
CA GLN A 129 -14.33 -5.53 -1.46
C GLN A 129 -13.33 -6.09 -2.49
N ASN A 130 -13.82 -6.82 -3.49
CA ASN A 130 -12.97 -7.36 -4.55
C ASN A 130 -12.36 -6.25 -5.42
N SER A 131 -13.10 -5.18 -5.71
CA SER A 131 -12.61 -4.00 -6.42
C SER A 131 -11.52 -3.28 -5.62
N ILE A 132 -11.75 -3.04 -4.31
CA ILE A 132 -10.73 -2.42 -3.44
C ILE A 132 -9.48 -3.31 -3.38
N ARG A 133 -9.65 -4.62 -3.21
CA ARG A 133 -8.52 -5.56 -3.13
C ARG A 133 -7.71 -5.57 -4.43
N SER A 134 -8.32 -5.50 -5.60
CA SER A 134 -7.60 -5.47 -6.87
C SER A 134 -6.90 -4.13 -7.12
N THR A 135 -7.53 -3.02 -6.78
CA THR A 135 -6.95 -1.67 -6.93
C THR A 135 -5.76 -1.47 -5.99
N TYR A 136 -5.94 -1.72 -4.69
CA TYR A 136 -4.92 -1.44 -3.68
C TYR A 136 -3.91 -2.58 -3.48
N GLY A 137 -4.29 -3.80 -3.83
CA GLY A 137 -3.42 -4.99 -3.80
C GLY A 137 -2.68 -5.27 -5.12
N GLY A 138 -2.80 -4.38 -6.12
CA GLY A 138 -2.32 -4.61 -7.48
C GLY A 138 -1.64 -3.40 -8.12
N GLY A 139 -1.76 -3.28 -9.46
CA GLY A 139 -0.97 -2.35 -10.28
C GLY A 139 -1.20 -0.86 -10.02
N THR A 140 -2.33 -0.45 -9.43
CA THR A 140 -2.52 0.98 -9.09
C THR A 140 -1.55 1.42 -8.00
N ASN A 141 -1.25 0.55 -7.03
CA ASN A 141 -0.28 0.84 -5.98
C ASN A 141 1.13 1.02 -6.56
N SER A 142 1.54 0.15 -7.50
CA SER A 142 2.83 0.30 -8.17
C SER A 142 2.94 1.60 -8.97
N ILE A 143 1.88 1.98 -9.69
CA ILE A 143 1.86 3.23 -10.47
C ILE A 143 1.98 4.46 -9.56
N VAL A 144 1.29 4.46 -8.41
CA VAL A 144 1.36 5.57 -7.44
C VAL A 144 2.75 5.68 -6.84
N ALA A 145 3.32 4.56 -6.39
CA ALA A 145 4.67 4.52 -5.82
C ALA A 145 5.74 4.99 -6.82
N GLU A 146 5.63 4.58 -8.09
CA GLU A 146 6.54 4.97 -9.15
C GLU A 146 6.47 6.47 -9.44
N LYS A 147 5.24 7.02 -9.56
CA LYS A 147 5.05 8.47 -9.75
C LYS A 147 5.60 9.29 -8.59
N ILE A 148 5.47 8.80 -7.35
CA ILE A 148 6.02 9.49 -6.17
C ILE A 148 7.55 9.46 -6.17
N ALA A 149 8.16 8.34 -6.56
CA ALA A 149 9.61 8.20 -6.68
C ALA A 149 10.20 9.09 -7.79
N GLN A 150 9.52 9.20 -8.93
CA GLN A 150 9.95 10.05 -10.05
C GLN A 150 9.91 11.54 -9.68
N ARG A 151 8.95 11.97 -8.86
CA ARG A 151 8.74 13.39 -8.50
C ARG A 151 9.75 13.96 -7.50
N GLN A 152 10.68 13.15 -6.97
CA GLN A 152 11.65 13.61 -5.96
C GLN A 152 12.67 14.61 -6.48
N GLU A 153 12.81 14.74 -7.80
CA GLU A 153 13.67 15.73 -8.44
C GLU A 153 12.97 16.28 -9.68
N LEU A 154 13.16 17.57 -9.94
CA LEU A 154 12.68 18.22 -11.15
C LEU A 154 13.88 18.73 -11.95
N ASN A 155 13.81 18.62 -13.28
CA ASN A 155 14.78 19.25 -14.16
C ASN A 155 14.45 20.74 -14.39
N SER A 156 15.29 21.44 -15.16
CA SER A 156 15.10 22.86 -15.48
C SER A 156 13.82 23.16 -16.28
N LYS A 157 13.19 22.15 -16.89
CA LYS A 157 11.89 22.26 -17.57
C LYS A 157 10.70 21.94 -16.64
N GLY A 158 10.95 21.61 -15.38
CA GLY A 158 9.93 21.20 -14.42
C GLY A 158 9.47 19.74 -14.58
N GLU A 159 10.15 18.92 -15.38
CA GLU A 159 9.82 17.51 -15.57
C GLU A 159 10.45 16.68 -14.44
N SER A 160 9.73 15.63 -14.00
CA SER A 160 10.18 14.71 -12.95
C SER A 160 11.37 13.85 -13.40
N THR A 161 12.50 13.96 -12.69
CA THR A 161 13.76 13.25 -12.98
C THR A 161 14.39 12.60 -11.74
N GLY A 162 13.56 12.22 -10.76
CA GLY A 162 13.96 11.51 -9.55
C GLY A 162 14.45 10.09 -9.85
N ALA A 163 13.79 9.08 -9.30
CA ALA A 163 14.08 7.69 -9.68
C ALA A 163 13.59 7.42 -11.10
N ASP A 164 14.39 6.73 -11.92
CA ASP A 164 13.96 6.30 -13.26
C ASP A 164 13.01 5.09 -13.17
N SER A 165 13.17 4.27 -12.14
CA SER A 165 12.32 3.09 -11.90
C SER A 165 12.31 2.69 -10.43
N ILE A 166 11.24 1.98 -10.04
CA ILE A 166 11.15 1.29 -8.76
C ILE A 166 10.94 -0.21 -8.99
N PHE A 167 11.61 -1.03 -8.20
CA PHE A 167 11.46 -2.49 -8.24
C PHE A 167 10.91 -2.97 -6.89
N PRO A 168 9.65 -3.43 -6.84
CA PRO A 168 9.10 -4.02 -5.62
C PRO A 168 9.75 -5.39 -5.38
N MET A 169 10.35 -5.57 -4.21
CA MET A 169 10.93 -6.85 -3.76
C MET A 169 9.88 -7.74 -3.08
N SER A 170 8.66 -7.24 -2.91
CA SER A 170 7.55 -7.87 -2.22
C SER A 170 6.25 -7.63 -2.98
N THR A 171 5.27 -8.51 -2.77
CA THR A 171 3.95 -8.37 -3.39
C THR A 171 3.17 -7.18 -2.82
N TYR A 172 2.38 -6.53 -3.68
CA TYR A 172 1.38 -5.52 -3.28
C TYR A 172 0.13 -6.15 -2.66
N SER A 173 -0.06 -7.47 -2.78
CA SER A 173 -1.20 -8.20 -2.22
C SER A 173 -1.49 -7.82 -0.77
N LEU A 174 -2.77 -7.70 -0.40
CA LEU A 174 -3.17 -7.47 0.99
C LEU A 174 -3.09 -8.74 1.85
N ASN A 175 -2.78 -9.90 1.22
CA ASN A 175 -2.70 -11.22 1.86
C ASN A 175 -3.99 -11.60 2.60
N LEU A 176 -5.13 -11.23 2.01
CA LEU A 176 -6.47 -11.58 2.48
C LEU A 176 -7.10 -12.63 1.58
N GLU A 177 -7.69 -13.64 2.20
CA GLU A 177 -8.39 -14.74 1.55
C GLU A 177 -9.91 -14.59 1.71
N ARG A 178 -10.66 -15.25 0.85
CA ARG A 178 -12.12 -15.19 0.88
C ARG A 178 -12.66 -16.44 1.55
N ASN A 179 -13.44 -16.27 2.63
CA ASN A 179 -14.25 -17.35 3.17
C ASN A 179 -15.32 -17.74 2.14
N LYS A 180 -15.48 -19.04 1.90
CA LYS A 180 -16.58 -19.58 1.10
C LYS A 180 -17.46 -20.50 1.92
N GLY A 181 -18.76 -20.46 1.64
CA GLY A 181 -19.69 -21.49 2.06
C GLY A 181 -21.13 -21.07 1.85
N ASP A 182 -22.04 -21.77 2.50
CA ASP A 182 -23.45 -21.63 2.19
C ASP A 182 -24.05 -20.41 2.87
N ILE A 183 -24.93 -19.70 2.14
CA ILE A 183 -25.68 -18.55 2.62
C ILE A 183 -27.16 -18.80 2.38
N TRP A 184 -27.94 -18.73 3.44
CA TRP A 184 -29.39 -18.87 3.43
C TRP A 184 -30.02 -17.49 3.54
N TYR A 185 -30.66 -17.06 2.46
CA TYR A 185 -31.45 -15.84 2.43
C TYR A 185 -32.91 -16.20 2.72
N TYR A 186 -33.40 -15.80 3.88
CA TYR A 186 -34.73 -16.17 4.37
C TYR A 186 -35.81 -15.31 3.70
N GLY A 187 -36.91 -15.95 3.30
CA GLY A 187 -38.14 -15.25 2.95
C GLY A 187 -38.86 -14.73 4.20
N SER A 188 -39.94 -13.99 3.99
CA SER A 188 -40.83 -13.55 5.07
C SER A 188 -42.26 -14.01 4.82
N PHE A 189 -42.96 -14.41 5.88
CA PHE A 189 -44.40 -14.67 5.88
C PHE A 189 -45.09 -13.77 6.90
N ASN A 190 -46.08 -13.00 6.47
CA ASN A 190 -46.80 -12.08 7.35
C ASN A 190 -48.09 -12.72 7.86
N ILE A 191 -48.19 -12.91 9.18
CA ILE A 191 -49.41 -13.35 9.84
C ILE A 191 -50.11 -12.13 10.43
N HIS A 192 -51.31 -11.86 9.91
CA HIS A 192 -52.19 -10.83 10.45
C HIS A 192 -53.47 -11.51 10.89
N CYS A 193 -53.74 -11.47 12.20
CA CYS A 193 -54.94 -12.03 12.81
C CYS A 193 -55.82 -10.88 13.32
N PRO A 194 -56.82 -10.43 12.55
CA PRO A 194 -57.84 -9.53 13.06
C PRO A 194 -58.61 -10.21 14.22
N PRO A 195 -59.04 -9.49 15.28
CA PRO A 195 -59.02 -8.03 15.44
C PRO A 195 -57.82 -7.45 16.21
N PHE A 196 -56.87 -8.23 16.72
CA PHE A 196 -56.03 -7.74 17.83
C PHE A 196 -54.51 -7.85 17.73
N VAL A 197 -53.88 -8.59 16.79
CA VAL A 197 -52.41 -8.59 16.75
C VAL A 197 -51.89 -8.84 15.32
N GLU A 198 -51.08 -7.91 14.80
CA GLU A 198 -50.10 -8.22 13.75
C GLU A 198 -48.97 -8.99 14.42
N VAL A 199 -48.88 -10.30 14.16
CA VAL A 199 -47.81 -11.17 14.73
C VAL A 199 -46.46 -10.87 14.05
N GLY A 200 -46.49 -10.07 12.97
CA GLY A 200 -45.33 -9.57 12.26
C GLY A 200 -44.79 -10.57 11.23
N PRO A 201 -43.78 -10.17 10.46
CA PRO A 201 -43.11 -11.05 9.52
C PRO A 201 -42.35 -12.14 10.26
N ILE A 202 -42.64 -13.40 9.93
CA ILE A 202 -41.91 -14.58 10.40
C ILE A 202 -40.87 -14.95 9.35
N ALA A 203 -39.64 -15.23 9.80
CA ALA A 203 -38.57 -15.71 8.94
C ALA A 203 -38.89 -17.11 8.40
N VAL A 204 -38.83 -17.27 7.09
CA VAL A 204 -39.08 -18.55 6.40
C VAL A 204 -37.77 -19.04 5.80
N PRO A 205 -37.35 -20.29 6.10
CA PRO A 205 -36.09 -20.81 5.60
C PRO A 205 -36.18 -21.11 4.09
N PRO A 206 -35.05 -21.08 3.36
CA PRO A 206 -35.01 -21.22 1.90
C PRO A 206 -35.55 -22.56 1.37
N GLN A 207 -35.68 -23.60 2.22
CA GLN A 207 -36.32 -24.86 1.88
C GLN A 207 -37.81 -24.71 1.60
N ILE A 208 -38.47 -23.75 2.25
CA ILE A 208 -39.87 -23.40 2.03
C ILE A 208 -39.92 -22.22 1.06
N ARG A 209 -39.20 -21.14 1.39
CA ARG A 209 -39.25 -19.88 0.67
C ARG A 209 -38.03 -19.01 0.97
N GLY A 210 -37.32 -18.57 -0.06
CA GLY A 210 -36.06 -17.83 0.07
C GLY A 210 -35.04 -18.25 -0.98
N ILE A 211 -33.76 -17.97 -0.73
CA ILE A 211 -32.65 -18.31 -1.65
C ILE A 211 -31.56 -19.07 -0.89
N LEU A 212 -31.19 -20.24 -1.40
CA LEU A 212 -30.01 -20.98 -0.95
C LEU A 212 -28.84 -20.72 -1.91
N ALA A 213 -27.82 -20.00 -1.46
CA ALA A 213 -26.61 -19.76 -2.22
C ALA A 213 -25.47 -20.66 -1.70
N ARG A 214 -25.09 -21.67 -2.48
CA ARG A 214 -24.06 -22.65 -2.08
C ARG A 214 -22.65 -22.16 -2.40
N LYS A 215 -21.66 -22.50 -1.56
CA LYS A 215 -20.22 -22.16 -1.74
C LYS A 215 -19.97 -20.69 -2.12
N SER A 216 -20.81 -19.80 -1.60
CA SER A 216 -20.83 -18.39 -1.91
C SER A 216 -19.75 -17.63 -1.13
N ASN A 217 -19.34 -16.49 -1.66
CA ASN A 217 -18.34 -15.64 -1.03
C ASN A 217 -18.94 -14.96 0.21
N ARG A 218 -18.31 -15.16 1.36
CA ARG A 218 -18.68 -14.53 2.64
C ARG A 218 -17.71 -13.39 2.94
N TRP A 219 -17.23 -13.27 4.18
CA TRP A 219 -16.23 -12.27 4.57
C TRP A 219 -14.80 -12.62 4.12
N LEU A 220 -13.91 -11.65 4.26
CA LEU A 220 -12.46 -11.78 4.12
C LEU A 220 -11.84 -12.30 5.41
N GLU A 221 -10.81 -13.13 5.26
CA GLU A 221 -10.02 -13.73 6.33
C GLU A 221 -8.53 -13.44 6.11
N GLN A 222 -7.76 -13.60 7.17
CA GLN A 222 -6.30 -13.56 7.09
C GLN A 222 -5.78 -14.74 6.27
N GLY A 223 -5.03 -14.46 5.21
CA GLY A 223 -4.27 -15.47 4.47
C GLY A 223 -2.96 -15.82 5.18
N ASP A 224 -2.26 -16.85 4.69
CA ASP A 224 -1.10 -17.45 5.38
C ASP A 224 0.06 -16.47 5.62
N ASN A 225 0.17 -15.43 4.79
CA ASN A 225 1.21 -14.39 4.90
C ASN A 225 0.65 -13.03 5.36
N PHE A 226 -0.52 -13.01 6.01
CA PHE A 226 -1.12 -11.75 6.46
C PHE A 226 -0.21 -10.97 7.41
N ASN A 227 0.59 -11.62 8.26
CA ASN A 227 1.50 -10.89 9.16
C ASN A 227 2.71 -10.27 8.43
N LYS A 228 2.96 -10.64 7.17
CA LYS A 228 4.04 -10.08 6.34
C LYS A 228 3.55 -8.82 5.60
N GLN A 229 3.19 -7.80 6.36
CA GLN A 229 2.72 -6.52 5.81
C GLN A 229 3.84 -5.58 5.36
N LYS A 230 5.09 -5.93 5.65
CA LYS A 230 6.29 -5.23 5.17
C LYS A 230 6.37 -5.28 3.65
N PHE A 231 6.61 -4.13 3.07
CA PHE A 231 6.79 -3.88 1.65
C PHE A 231 8.16 -3.25 1.44
N THR A 232 8.96 -3.81 0.53
CA THR A 232 10.33 -3.39 0.24
C THR A 232 10.46 -2.97 -1.22
N VAL A 233 11.13 -1.84 -1.47
CA VAL A 233 11.35 -1.29 -2.81
C VAL A 233 12.81 -0.99 -3.02
N ILE A 234 13.26 -1.13 -4.27
CA ILE A 234 14.54 -0.60 -4.73
C ILE A 234 14.25 0.53 -5.71
N ALA A 235 14.60 1.76 -5.35
CA ALA A 235 14.60 2.88 -6.28
C ALA A 235 15.92 2.93 -7.04
N THR A 236 15.86 3.16 -8.35
CA THR A 236 17.04 3.18 -9.22
C THR A 236 17.09 4.43 -10.07
N LYS A 237 18.27 5.06 -10.12
CA LYS A 237 18.66 6.06 -11.12
C LYS A 237 19.81 5.50 -11.96
N ASN A 238 19.59 5.43 -13.27
CA ASN A 238 20.52 4.91 -14.25
C ASN A 238 21.60 5.93 -14.61
N GLU A 239 22.67 5.45 -15.22
CA GLU A 239 23.84 6.24 -15.61
C GLU A 239 23.47 7.36 -16.60
N ASP A 240 22.49 7.10 -17.47
CA ASP A 240 21.99 7.96 -18.55
C ASP A 240 20.74 8.77 -18.18
N SER A 241 20.35 8.76 -16.90
CA SER A 241 19.19 9.53 -16.41
C SER A 241 19.27 11.00 -16.84
N ALA A 242 18.12 11.60 -17.12
CA ALA A 242 18.05 13.01 -17.53
C ALA A 242 18.71 13.96 -16.52
N SER A 243 18.68 13.63 -15.21
CA SER A 243 19.33 14.38 -14.13
C SER A 243 20.86 14.23 -14.08
N ASN A 244 21.43 13.28 -14.85
CA ASN A 244 22.88 13.02 -14.92
C ASN A 244 23.52 13.64 -16.16
N LYS A 245 22.75 14.28 -17.05
CA LYS A 245 23.28 14.95 -18.23
C LYS A 245 24.32 16.00 -17.83
N GLY A 246 25.50 15.91 -18.44
CA GLY A 246 26.64 16.81 -18.19
C GLY A 246 27.60 16.34 -17.11
N TYR A 247 27.34 15.22 -16.45
CA TYR A 247 28.22 14.61 -15.45
C TYR A 247 28.87 13.31 -15.97
N PRO A 248 30.12 12.99 -15.58
CA PRO A 248 31.02 13.81 -14.75
C PRO A 248 31.49 15.06 -15.49
N ILE A 249 31.55 16.19 -14.78
CA ILE A 249 32.23 17.38 -15.29
C ILE A 249 33.71 17.04 -15.44
N GLY A 250 34.29 17.37 -16.61
CA GLY A 250 35.66 17.00 -16.93
C GLY A 250 35.87 15.51 -17.21
N GLY A 251 34.81 14.70 -17.32
CA GLY A 251 34.91 13.25 -17.52
C GLY A 251 35.81 12.84 -18.68
N LYS A 252 35.77 13.56 -19.81
CA LYS A 252 36.66 13.35 -20.96
C LYS A 252 38.14 13.49 -20.63
N LEU A 253 38.51 14.42 -19.73
CA LEU A 253 39.89 14.63 -19.30
C LEU A 253 40.43 13.45 -18.47
N PHE A 254 39.54 12.76 -17.76
CA PHE A 254 39.86 11.64 -16.87
C PHE A 254 39.48 10.27 -17.45
N ASN A 255 39.06 10.22 -18.72
CA ASN A 255 38.53 9.03 -19.38
C ASN A 255 37.35 8.37 -18.62
N VAL A 256 36.55 9.17 -17.92
CA VAL A 256 35.32 8.74 -17.24
C VAL A 256 34.13 9.25 -18.06
N ASN A 257 33.58 8.39 -18.90
CA ASN A 257 32.55 8.78 -19.87
C ASN A 257 31.11 8.53 -19.39
N LYS A 258 30.93 7.92 -18.21
CA LYS A 258 29.62 7.56 -17.66
C LYS A 258 29.50 7.99 -16.20
N TRP A 259 28.30 8.42 -15.82
CA TRP A 259 27.96 8.66 -14.43
C TRP A 259 27.60 7.35 -13.72
N PHE A 260 27.56 7.37 -12.39
CA PHE A 260 27.31 6.16 -11.61
C PHE A 260 25.81 5.84 -11.54
N LYS A 261 25.48 4.55 -11.68
CA LYS A 261 24.15 4.05 -11.31
C LYS A 261 23.97 4.15 -9.80
N THR A 262 22.91 4.82 -9.36
CA THR A 262 22.59 4.96 -7.93
C THR A 262 21.34 4.15 -7.61
N ARG A 263 21.38 3.43 -6.50
CA ARG A 263 20.25 2.66 -6.00
C ARG A 263 20.06 2.96 -4.53
N ALA A 264 18.81 2.94 -4.08
CA ALA A 264 18.46 2.97 -2.68
C ALA A 264 17.39 1.93 -2.41
N ILE A 265 17.40 1.37 -1.21
CA ILE A 265 16.44 0.38 -0.75
C ILE A 265 15.73 0.91 0.48
N ALA A 266 14.42 0.72 0.51
CA ALA A 266 13.60 1.13 1.64
C ALA A 266 12.51 0.10 1.89
N SER A 267 12.05 0.05 3.13
CA SER A 267 10.92 -0.78 3.52
C SER A 267 9.94 0.02 4.36
N ALA A 268 8.66 -0.25 4.16
CA ALA A 268 7.58 0.25 5.00
C ALA A 268 6.56 -0.87 5.24
N GLY A 269 5.81 -0.81 6.33
CA GLY A 269 4.76 -1.78 6.62
C GLY A 269 3.48 -1.11 7.06
N ALA A 270 2.36 -1.79 6.83
CA ALA A 270 1.07 -1.42 7.43
C ALA A 270 0.92 -2.20 8.75
N TYR A 271 0.61 -1.50 9.83
CA TYR A 271 0.48 -2.04 11.17
C TYR A 271 -0.78 -1.53 11.85
N ASN A 272 -1.41 -2.39 12.64
CA ASN A 272 -2.44 -1.99 13.59
C ASN A 272 -1.99 -2.47 14.98
N ASN A 273 -1.86 -1.53 15.91
CA ASN A 273 -1.35 -1.80 17.26
C ASN A 273 -2.33 -2.61 18.14
N LYS A 274 -3.60 -2.69 17.78
CA LYS A 274 -4.63 -3.50 18.45
C LYS A 274 -4.78 -4.90 17.83
N GLY A 275 -4.12 -5.15 16.69
CA GLY A 275 -4.15 -6.43 15.99
C GLY A 275 -4.93 -6.38 14.68
N ALA A 276 -5.21 -7.55 14.11
CA ALA A 276 -5.85 -7.65 12.82
C ALA A 276 -7.37 -7.42 12.91
N THR A 277 -7.91 -6.55 12.06
CA THR A 277 -9.36 -6.33 11.90
C THR A 277 -10.08 -7.43 11.10
N PHE A 278 -9.39 -8.54 10.81
CA PHE A 278 -9.89 -9.64 9.99
C PHE A 278 -9.77 -10.95 10.78
N PRO A 279 -10.74 -11.85 10.70
CA PRO A 279 -10.68 -13.14 11.37
C PRO A 279 -9.64 -14.05 10.74
N THR A 280 -9.06 -14.93 11.56
CA THR A 280 -8.31 -16.09 11.06
C THR A 280 -9.28 -17.15 10.52
N LYS A 281 -8.73 -18.17 9.85
CA LYS A 281 -9.50 -19.35 9.40
C LYS A 281 -10.20 -20.05 10.56
N ASP A 282 -9.58 -20.09 11.74
CA ASP A 282 -10.17 -20.69 12.94
C ASP A 282 -11.25 -19.82 13.58
N ASP A 283 -11.03 -18.50 13.66
CA ASP A 283 -12.05 -17.56 14.15
C ASP A 283 -13.34 -17.66 13.32
N SER A 284 -13.20 -17.88 12.01
CA SER A 284 -14.30 -17.88 11.05
C SER A 284 -15.27 -19.05 11.18
N LYS A 285 -15.04 -19.97 12.12
CA LYS A 285 -16.03 -20.94 12.59
C LYS A 285 -17.19 -20.26 13.32
N TRP A 286 -16.96 -19.06 13.87
CA TRP A 286 -17.96 -18.34 14.66
C TRP A 286 -18.78 -17.35 13.80
N PRO A 287 -20.11 -17.32 13.98
CA PRO A 287 -21.01 -16.53 13.13
C PRO A 287 -20.91 -14.99 13.23
N LEU A 288 -20.02 -14.46 14.05
CA LEU A 288 -19.78 -13.01 14.21
C LEU A 288 -18.30 -12.66 14.09
N ALA A 289 -17.46 -13.59 13.62
CA ALA A 289 -16.01 -13.47 13.66
C ALA A 289 -15.49 -12.19 12.99
N ALA A 290 -16.06 -11.83 11.83
CA ALA A 290 -15.68 -10.62 11.11
C ALA A 290 -16.03 -9.33 11.88
N LEU A 291 -17.19 -9.29 12.56
CA LEU A 291 -17.59 -8.16 13.37
C LEU A 291 -16.75 -8.06 14.65
N ILE A 292 -16.61 -9.18 15.38
CA ILE A 292 -15.86 -9.24 16.63
C ILE A 292 -14.43 -8.78 16.40
N LYS A 293 -13.75 -9.33 15.40
CA LYS A 293 -12.35 -8.97 15.10
C LYS A 293 -12.19 -7.52 14.66
N TYR A 294 -13.19 -6.97 13.97
CA TYR A 294 -13.19 -5.56 13.64
C TYR A 294 -13.34 -4.69 14.91
N VAL A 295 -14.31 -4.97 15.76
CA VAL A 295 -14.55 -4.21 17.01
C VAL A 295 -13.34 -4.30 17.96
N GLU A 296 -12.70 -5.46 18.07
CA GLU A 296 -11.49 -5.65 18.88
C GLU A 296 -10.31 -4.76 18.43
N ALA A 297 -10.23 -4.45 17.13
CA ALA A 297 -9.06 -3.82 16.52
C ALA A 297 -9.31 -2.45 15.86
N ILE A 298 -10.56 -1.95 15.84
CA ILE A 298 -10.94 -0.71 15.14
C ILE A 298 -10.20 0.51 15.70
N ASP A 299 -10.07 0.61 17.01
CA ASP A 299 -9.45 1.76 17.70
C ASP A 299 -7.98 1.93 17.35
N GLY A 300 -7.30 0.86 16.94
CA GLY A 300 -5.90 0.94 16.53
C GLY A 300 -5.71 1.56 15.16
N CYS A 301 -6.67 1.35 14.25
CA CYS A 301 -6.54 1.60 12.82
C CYS A 301 -5.29 0.99 12.17
N TRP A 302 -5.32 0.78 10.86
CA TRP A 302 -4.12 0.46 10.10
C TRP A 302 -3.37 1.75 9.75
N GLU A 303 -2.11 1.82 10.14
CA GLU A 303 -1.18 2.92 9.89
C GLU A 303 0.08 2.43 9.17
N ALA A 304 0.77 3.34 8.49
CA ALA A 304 1.94 3.03 7.69
C ALA A 304 3.21 3.58 8.34
N HIS A 305 4.23 2.74 8.48
CA HIS A 305 5.50 3.12 9.10
C HIS A 305 6.67 2.67 8.24
N LEU A 306 7.72 3.50 8.18
CA LEU A 306 9.04 3.04 7.72
C LEU A 306 9.54 1.97 8.68
N VAL A 307 10.14 0.92 8.12
CA VAL A 307 10.71 -0.17 8.89
C VAL A 307 12.09 -0.53 8.38
N PRO A 308 12.97 -1.07 9.24
CA PRO A 308 14.29 -1.50 8.80
C PRO A 308 14.20 -2.55 7.68
N VAL A 309 15.05 -2.42 6.67
CA VAL A 309 15.11 -3.36 5.53
C VAL A 309 15.54 -4.76 5.97
N GLY A 310 16.34 -4.88 7.03
CA GLY A 310 16.78 -6.15 7.61
C GLY A 310 18.09 -6.70 7.00
N SER A 311 18.56 -7.82 7.55
CA SER A 311 19.95 -8.30 7.45
C SER A 311 20.49 -8.71 6.07
N PRO A 312 19.74 -9.09 5.02
CA PRO A 312 20.39 -9.35 3.73
C PRO A 312 20.68 -8.07 2.93
N SER A 313 20.33 -6.89 3.45
CA SER A 313 20.43 -5.62 2.72
C SER A 313 20.88 -4.44 3.59
N GLN A 314 21.42 -4.71 4.78
CA GLN A 314 22.21 -3.71 5.49
C GLN A 314 23.50 -3.49 4.69
N HIS A 315 23.66 -2.27 4.19
CA HIS A 315 24.88 -1.80 3.53
C HIS A 315 26.11 -1.93 4.43
#